data_AF-A0A3R9EGH0-F1
#
_entry.id   AF-A0A3R9EGH0-F1
#
_cell.length_a   1.000
_cell.length_b   1.000
_cell.length_c   1.000
_cell.angle_alpha   90.00
_cell.angle_beta   90.00
_cell.angle_gamma   90.00
#
_symmetry.space_group_name_H-M   'P 1'
#
loop_
_entity.id
_entity.type
_entity.pdbx_description
1 polymer ?
#
loop_
_entity_poly.entity_id
_entity_poly.type
_entity_poly.pdbx_seq_one_letter_code
_entity_poly.pdbx_strand_id
1 'polypeptide(L)'
;MDRSLLFFYGLFIVFVGYYAWKAKKQRVLTSTLWQLATLVISMILASLIAESGTGTWWIIVVVISFALLAGGMILFLGIKFRRGKKQFQAALNIIKSQGAAGLYTLLHDESDQRLDWQVIYLPEQNTLEIGANIYYQKWVLFKKYYLRTLSGRTVYFVPDLLLVEVDLSRNGLYALGMFVRHSKETAESVRHYADAIKSGVNQPWRLVDDDQQQKR
;
A
#
# COMPACT_ATOMS: atom_id res chain seq x y z
N MET A 1 -14.36 39.18 28.12
CA MET A 1 -14.26 38.05 27.17
C MET A 1 -12.89 38.12 26.54
N ASP A 2 -12.04 37.13 26.83
CA ASP A 2 -10.63 37.16 26.45
C ASP A 2 -10.47 37.20 24.93
N ARG A 3 -9.73 38.18 24.42
CA ARG A 3 -9.50 38.36 22.96
C ARG A 3 -8.83 37.14 22.34
N SER A 4 -8.07 36.38 23.13
CA SER A 4 -7.46 35.09 22.76
C SER A 4 -8.50 33.99 22.51
N LEU A 5 -9.59 33.94 23.30
CA LEU A 5 -10.70 32.99 23.11
C LEU A 5 -11.47 33.29 21.83
N LEU A 6 -11.72 34.57 21.55
CA LEU A 6 -12.36 35.02 20.30
C LEU A 6 -11.50 34.70 19.07
N PHE A 7 -10.18 34.90 19.16
CA PHE A 7 -9.24 34.50 18.12
C PHE A 7 -9.24 32.98 17.89
N PHE A 8 -9.23 32.18 18.97
CA PHE A 8 -9.27 30.72 18.89
C PHE A 8 -10.54 30.21 18.21
N TYR A 9 -11.72 30.72 18.60
CA TYR A 9 -12.98 30.33 17.96
C TYR A 9 -13.06 30.80 16.51
N GLY A 10 -12.54 31.99 16.18
CA GLY A 10 -12.45 32.46 14.80
C GLY A 10 -11.60 31.54 13.94
N LEU A 11 -10.43 31.14 14.43
CA LEU A 11 -9.53 30.23 13.73
C LEU A 11 -10.15 28.82 13.59
N PHE A 12 -10.84 28.34 14.63
CA PHE A 12 -11.58 27.09 14.60
C PHE A 12 -12.68 27.09 13.54
N ILE A 13 -13.47 28.17 13.45
CA ILE A 13 -14.54 28.31 12.44
C ILE A 13 -13.96 28.33 11.02
N VAL A 14 -12.88 29.09 10.79
CA VAL A 14 -12.20 29.13 9.49
C VAL A 14 -11.64 27.75 9.12
N PHE A 15 -11.08 27.04 10.09
CA PHE A 15 -10.50 25.71 9.90
C PHE A 15 -11.58 24.65 9.57
N VAL A 16 -12.68 24.65 10.33
CA VAL A 16 -13.85 23.79 10.05
C VAL A 16 -14.45 24.12 8.68
N GLY A 17 -14.58 25.41 8.35
CA GLY A 17 -15.05 25.86 7.04
C GLY A 17 -14.16 25.38 5.88
N TYR A 18 -12.83 25.46 6.04
CA TYR A 18 -11.87 24.96 5.06
C TYR A 18 -12.00 23.45 4.83
N TYR A 19 -12.11 22.66 5.90
CA TYR A 19 -12.25 21.20 5.76
C TYR A 19 -13.62 20.79 5.21
N ALA A 20 -14.70 21.50 5.57
CA ALA A 20 -16.03 21.28 4.99
C ALA A 20 -16.05 21.58 3.48
N TRP A 21 -15.41 22.68 3.06
CA TRP A 21 -15.25 23.02 1.65
C TRP A 21 -14.41 21.98 0.89
N LYS A 22 -13.28 21.55 1.47
CA LYS A 22 -12.42 20.51 0.91
C LYS A 22 -13.15 19.16 0.76
N ALA A 23 -13.95 18.78 1.76
CA ALA A 23 -14.76 17.57 1.73
C ALA A 23 -15.81 17.58 0.61
N LYS A 24 -16.50 18.71 0.42
CA LYS A 24 -17.48 18.90 -0.66
C LYS A 24 -16.82 18.80 -2.04
N LYS A 25 -15.63 19.40 -2.21
CA LYS A 25 -14.92 19.43 -3.50
C LYS A 25 -14.30 18.09 -3.88
N GLN A 26 -13.77 17.33 -2.91
CA GLN A 26 -13.05 16.09 -3.20
C GLN A 26 -13.90 14.82 -3.06
N ARG A 27 -15.19 14.92 -2.68
CA ARG A 27 -16.08 13.77 -2.35
C ARG A 27 -15.47 12.78 -1.34
N VAL A 28 -14.53 13.22 -0.49
CA VAL A 28 -13.86 12.40 0.53
C VAL A 28 -14.37 12.77 1.93
N LEU A 29 -15.69 12.88 2.08
CA LEU A 29 -16.35 13.31 3.31
C LEU A 29 -15.94 12.44 4.51
N THR A 30 -15.93 11.12 4.34
CA THR A 30 -15.57 10.16 5.37
C THR A 30 -14.13 10.27 5.84
N SER A 31 -13.15 10.41 4.93
CA SER A 31 -11.75 10.60 5.35
C SER A 31 -11.53 11.95 6.04
N THR A 32 -12.26 12.98 5.60
CA THR A 32 -12.18 14.32 6.16
C THR A 32 -12.76 14.35 7.58
N LEU A 33 -13.90 13.67 7.81
CA LEU A 33 -14.50 13.51 9.13
C LEU A 33 -13.57 12.78 10.10
N TRP A 34 -12.91 11.71 9.65
CA TRP A 34 -11.91 11.01 10.47
C TRP A 34 -10.70 11.88 10.83
N GLN A 35 -10.22 12.70 9.89
CA GLN A 35 -9.13 13.65 10.15
C GLN A 35 -9.53 14.73 11.17
N LEU A 36 -10.76 15.24 11.07
CA LEU A 36 -11.28 16.19 12.04
C LEU A 36 -11.48 15.56 13.43
N ALA A 37 -12.03 14.35 13.49
CA ALA A 37 -12.22 13.64 14.76
C ALA A 37 -10.88 13.35 15.46
N THR A 38 -9.87 12.89 14.73
CA THR A 38 -8.52 12.65 15.28
C THR A 38 -7.85 13.93 15.75
N LEU A 39 -8.03 15.04 15.03
CA LEU A 39 -7.54 16.35 15.45
C LEU A 39 -8.23 16.82 16.74
N VAL A 40 -9.55 16.70 16.84
CA VAL A 40 -10.28 17.05 18.08
C VAL A 40 -9.83 16.20 19.26
N ILE A 41 -9.67 14.88 19.07
CA ILE A 41 -9.15 13.98 20.12
C ILE A 41 -7.73 14.41 20.56
N SER A 42 -6.86 14.77 19.61
CA SER A 42 -5.50 15.24 19.93
C SER A 42 -5.50 16.58 20.69
N MET A 43 -6.47 17.46 20.43
CA MET A 43 -6.66 18.71 21.17
C MET A 43 -7.16 18.46 22.58
N ILE A 44 -8.13 17.56 22.76
CA ILE A 44 -8.61 17.16 24.08
C ILE A 44 -7.45 16.56 24.90
N LEU A 45 -6.70 15.60 24.34
CA LEU A 45 -5.54 15.00 25.02
C LEU A 45 -4.46 16.04 25.37
N ALA A 46 -4.13 16.94 24.44
CA ALA A 46 -3.16 18.00 24.69
C ALA A 46 -3.63 18.95 25.80
N SER A 47 -4.92 19.26 25.86
CA SER A 47 -5.49 20.11 26.91
C SER A 47 -5.47 19.50 28.30
N LEU A 48 -5.43 18.16 28.42
CA LEU A 48 -5.26 17.44 29.69
C LEU A 48 -3.81 17.48 30.19
N ILE A 49 -2.84 17.72 29.30
CA ILE A 49 -1.41 17.73 29.60
C ILE A 49 -0.91 19.16 29.87
N ALA A 50 -1.49 20.16 29.19
CA ALA A 50 -1.09 21.55 29.33
C ALA A 50 -1.73 22.21 30.56
N GLU A 51 -0.93 22.84 31.42
CA GLU A 51 -1.42 23.58 32.60
C GLU A 51 -2.36 24.72 32.19
N SER A 52 -3.60 24.66 32.66
CA SER A 52 -4.62 25.68 32.43
C SER A 52 -4.34 26.89 33.33
N GLY A 53 -4.22 28.09 32.73
CA GLY A 53 -4.10 29.34 33.49
C GLY A 53 -3.02 30.31 33.01
N THR A 54 -2.16 29.92 32.07
CA THR A 54 -1.17 30.83 31.45
C THR A 54 -1.70 31.38 30.12
N GLY A 55 -1.41 32.65 29.81
CA GLY A 55 -1.82 33.28 28.53
C GLY A 55 -1.28 32.57 27.27
N THR A 56 -0.29 31.69 27.44
CA THR A 56 0.35 30.87 26.41
C THR A 56 -0.16 29.42 26.34
N TRP A 57 -1.08 29.01 27.22
CA TRP A 57 -1.60 27.64 27.29
C TRP A 57 -2.10 27.13 25.94
N TRP A 58 -2.80 27.96 25.16
CA TRP A 58 -3.33 27.58 23.85
C TRP A 58 -2.23 27.24 22.83
N ILE A 59 -1.06 27.88 22.91
CA ILE A 59 0.09 27.59 22.03
C ILE A 59 0.63 26.19 22.37
N ILE A 60 0.76 25.89 23.65
CA ILE A 60 1.26 24.60 24.15
C ILE A 60 0.31 23.48 23.72
N VAL A 61 -1.01 23.68 23.85
CA VAL A 61 -2.02 22.72 23.39
C VAL A 61 -1.88 22.45 21.89
N VAL A 62 -1.76 23.49 21.06
CA VAL A 62 -1.61 23.33 19.61
C VAL A 62 -0.34 22.53 19.26
N VAL A 63 0.80 22.85 19.86
CA VAL A 63 2.07 22.15 19.61
C VAL A 63 1.97 20.67 20.02
N ILE A 64 1.43 20.38 21.20
CA ILE A 64 1.26 19.00 21.68
C ILE A 64 0.28 18.22 20.80
N SER A 65 -0.82 18.83 20.34
CA SER A 65 -1.76 18.18 19.42
C SER A 65 -1.10 17.75 18.12
N PHE A 66 -0.29 18.61 17.50
CA PHE A 66 0.46 18.25 16.30
C PHE A 66 1.50 17.15 16.56
N ALA A 67 2.19 17.20 17.70
CA ALA A 67 3.13 16.14 18.09
C ALA A 67 2.43 14.79 18.29
N LEU A 68 1.25 14.77 18.93
CA LEU A 68 0.44 13.57 19.12
C LEU A 68 -0.07 13.02 17.79
N LEU A 69 -0.53 13.88 16.88
CA LEU A 69 -0.96 13.47 15.54
C LEU A 69 0.21 12.85 14.74
N ALA A 70 1.37 13.49 14.74
CA ALA A 70 2.55 12.98 14.06
C ALA A 70 3.03 11.65 14.65
N GLY A 71 3.12 11.56 15.98
CA GLY A 71 3.49 10.33 16.69
C GLY A 71 2.51 9.18 16.43
N GLY A 72 1.21 9.46 16.50
CA GLY A 72 0.16 8.49 16.18
C GLY A 72 0.23 8.01 14.73
N MET A 73 0.50 8.90 13.78
CA MET A 73 0.66 8.55 12.37
C MET A 73 1.89 7.66 12.14
N ILE A 74 3.02 7.96 12.76
CA ILE A 74 4.24 7.14 12.69
C ILE A 74 3.98 5.75 13.26
N LEU A 75 3.35 5.67 14.43
CA LEU A 75 2.97 4.40 15.06
C LEU A 75 2.03 3.58 14.18
N PHE A 76 1.00 4.22 13.63
CA PHE A 76 0.05 3.57 12.72
C PHE A 76 0.75 3.00 11.49
N LEU A 77 1.60 3.80 10.82
CA LEU A 77 2.38 3.35 9.67
C LEU A 77 3.32 2.20 10.04
N GLY A 78 3.98 2.26 11.21
CA GLY A 78 4.85 1.21 11.71
C GLY A 78 4.10 -0.10 11.96
N ILE A 79 2.93 -0.05 12.60
CA ILE A 79 2.08 -1.23 12.84
C ILE A 79 1.61 -1.81 11.50
N LYS A 80 1.15 -0.95 10.58
CA LYS A 80 0.66 -1.37 9.27
C LYS A 80 1.75 -2.08 8.47
N PHE A 81 2.96 -1.50 8.44
CA PHE A 81 4.13 -2.11 7.78
C PHE A 81 4.52 -3.45 8.41
N ARG A 82 4.55 -3.56 9.74
CA ARG A 82 4.84 -4.83 10.43
C ARG A 82 3.81 -5.91 10.11
N ARG A 83 2.52 -5.56 10.08
CA ARG A 83 1.44 -6.48 9.69
C ARG A 83 1.60 -6.95 8.25
N GLY A 84 1.81 -6.03 7.30
CA GLY A 84 2.03 -6.37 5.90
C GLY A 84 3.24 -7.28 5.69
N LYS A 85 4.35 -7.03 6.40
CA LYS A 85 5.53 -7.92 6.36
C LYS A 85 5.23 -9.32 6.90
N LYS A 86 4.48 -9.43 8.01
CA LYS A 86 4.09 -10.73 8.59
C LYS A 86 3.17 -11.51 7.65
N GLN A 87 2.18 -10.84 7.06
CA GLN A 87 1.29 -11.43 6.06
C GLN A 87 2.07 -11.91 4.84
N PHE A 88 3.02 -11.11 4.36
CA PHE A 88 3.86 -11.47 3.22
C PHE A 88 4.70 -12.69 3.50
N GLN A 89 5.31 -12.77 4.69
CA GLN A 89 6.10 -13.95 5.10
C GLN A 89 5.22 -15.20 5.21
N ALA A 90 4.01 -15.09 5.76
CA ALA A 90 3.08 -16.21 5.83
C ALA A 90 2.70 -16.72 4.44
N ALA A 91 2.34 -15.80 3.53
CA ALA A 91 2.06 -16.13 2.14
C ALA A 91 3.26 -16.75 1.41
N LEU A 92 4.45 -16.19 1.60
CA LEU A 92 5.68 -16.73 1.01
C LEU A 92 5.97 -18.15 1.50
N ASN A 93 5.75 -18.44 2.79
CA ASN A 93 5.94 -19.80 3.33
C ASN A 93 4.93 -20.81 2.75
N ILE A 94 3.68 -20.39 2.52
CA ILE A 94 2.68 -21.21 1.84
C ILE A 94 3.13 -21.51 0.40
N ILE A 95 3.59 -20.50 -0.34
CA ILE A 95 4.08 -20.69 -1.72
C ILE A 95 5.36 -21.53 -1.76
N LYS A 96 6.28 -21.35 -0.81
CA LYS A 96 7.49 -22.18 -0.72
C LYS A 96 7.21 -23.65 -0.40
N SER A 97 6.09 -23.96 0.24
CA SER A 97 5.69 -25.34 0.57
C SER A 97 4.82 -25.97 -0.52
N GLN A 98 3.86 -25.21 -1.06
CA GLN A 98 2.82 -25.72 -1.96
C GLN A 98 3.00 -25.30 -3.42
N GLY A 99 3.92 -24.38 -3.72
CA GLY A 99 4.16 -23.87 -5.08
C GLY A 99 2.95 -23.13 -5.63
N ALA A 100 2.59 -23.42 -6.86
CA ALA A 100 1.44 -22.81 -7.51
C ALA A 100 0.11 -23.04 -6.77
N ALA A 101 -0.10 -24.21 -6.19
CA ALA A 101 -1.32 -24.49 -5.40
C ALA A 101 -1.46 -23.50 -4.23
N GLY A 102 -0.35 -23.20 -3.56
CA GLY A 102 -0.31 -22.20 -2.48
C GLY A 102 -0.55 -20.77 -2.97
N LEU A 103 -0.12 -20.44 -4.19
CA LEU A 103 -0.42 -19.14 -4.78
C LEU A 103 -1.91 -19.01 -5.15
N TYR A 104 -2.51 -20.07 -5.69
CA TYR A 104 -3.92 -20.09 -6.08
C TYR A 104 -4.85 -19.99 -4.87
N THR A 105 -4.53 -20.62 -3.74
CA THR A 105 -5.32 -20.48 -2.50
C THR A 105 -5.31 -19.04 -2.00
N LEU A 106 -4.14 -18.39 -2.00
CA LEU A 106 -4.02 -16.96 -1.66
C LEU A 106 -4.75 -16.04 -2.66
N LEU A 107 -4.88 -16.48 -3.91
CA LEU A 107 -5.60 -15.74 -4.95
C LEU A 107 -7.13 -15.85 -4.86
N HIS A 108 -7.65 -16.88 -4.20
CA HIS A 108 -9.08 -17.11 -4.02
C HIS A 108 -9.55 -16.83 -2.59
N ASP A 109 -8.64 -16.47 -1.68
CA ASP A 109 -9.01 -15.97 -0.37
C ASP A 109 -9.73 -14.62 -0.51
N GLU A 110 -10.99 -14.60 -0.06
CA GLU A 110 -11.87 -13.42 -0.03
C GLU A 110 -11.70 -12.59 1.25
N SER A 111 -10.70 -12.90 2.09
CA SER A 111 -10.44 -12.13 3.30
C SER A 111 -10.07 -10.67 3.00
N ASP A 112 -10.69 -9.74 3.74
CA ASP A 112 -10.48 -8.28 3.66
C ASP A 112 -9.03 -7.84 4.04
N GLN A 113 -8.17 -8.80 4.41
CA GLN A 113 -6.78 -8.61 4.81
C GLN A 113 -5.77 -9.00 3.72
N ARG A 114 -6.24 -9.22 2.49
CA ARG A 114 -5.41 -9.69 1.40
C ARG A 114 -4.37 -8.67 0.98
N LEU A 115 -3.14 -9.16 0.79
CA LEU A 115 -2.09 -8.36 0.17
C LEU A 115 -2.46 -8.07 -1.28
N ASP A 116 -2.20 -6.83 -1.70
CA ASP A 116 -2.34 -6.44 -3.08
C ASP A 116 -1.20 -7.04 -3.91
N TRP A 117 -1.50 -8.16 -4.58
CA TRP A 117 -0.58 -8.94 -5.39
C TRP A 117 -0.54 -8.44 -6.82
N GLN A 118 0.67 -8.24 -7.32
CA GLN A 118 0.96 -7.65 -8.61
C GLN A 118 2.00 -8.47 -9.37
N VAL A 119 1.94 -8.42 -10.68
CA VAL A 119 2.87 -9.03 -11.63
C VAL A 119 3.59 -7.91 -12.36
N ILE A 120 4.92 -7.93 -12.30
CA ILE A 120 5.78 -7.14 -13.15
C ILE A 120 6.17 -8.02 -14.33
N TYR A 121 5.80 -7.62 -15.53
CA TYR A 121 6.11 -8.33 -16.77
C TYR A 121 6.98 -7.43 -17.64
N LEU A 122 8.17 -7.92 -18.00
CA LEU A 122 9.19 -7.20 -18.74
C LEU A 122 9.61 -8.07 -19.94
N PRO A 123 8.87 -8.01 -21.06
CA PRO A 123 9.05 -8.93 -22.19
C PRO A 123 10.43 -8.81 -22.83
N GLU A 124 10.95 -7.60 -23.00
CA GLU A 124 12.31 -7.36 -23.55
C GLU A 124 13.42 -8.00 -22.72
N GLN A 125 13.16 -8.23 -21.43
CA GLN A 125 14.11 -8.82 -20.47
C GLN A 125 13.77 -10.28 -20.16
N ASN A 126 12.79 -10.86 -20.87
CA ASN A 126 12.24 -12.19 -20.65
C ASN A 126 11.96 -12.48 -19.16
N THR A 127 11.40 -11.50 -18.46
CA THR A 127 11.30 -11.50 -17.00
C THR A 127 9.85 -11.33 -16.55
N LEU A 128 9.41 -12.19 -15.65
CA LEU A 128 8.16 -12.08 -14.93
C LEU A 128 8.45 -12.16 -13.43
N GLU A 129 8.03 -11.15 -12.67
CA GLU A 129 8.23 -11.13 -11.22
C GLU A 129 6.92 -10.85 -10.49
N ILE A 130 6.62 -11.68 -9.49
CA ILE A 130 5.41 -11.56 -8.68
C ILE A 130 5.76 -10.95 -7.34
N GLY A 131 5.03 -9.92 -6.94
CA GLY A 131 5.24 -9.24 -5.67
C GLY A 131 3.97 -8.67 -5.05
N ALA A 132 4.08 -8.31 -3.78
CA ALA A 132 3.00 -7.69 -3.01
C ALA A 132 3.36 -6.26 -2.61
N ASN A 133 2.35 -5.39 -2.62
CA ASN A 133 2.46 -4.03 -2.11
C ASN A 133 2.38 -4.02 -0.57
N ILE A 134 3.49 -4.39 0.08
CA ILE A 134 3.61 -4.33 1.55
C ILE A 134 3.78 -2.90 2.09
N TYR A 135 3.99 -1.94 1.19
CA TYR A 135 4.22 -0.53 1.50
C TYR A 135 2.92 0.29 1.47
N TYR A 136 1.80 -0.30 1.06
CA TYR A 136 0.50 0.34 0.90
C TYR A 136 0.56 1.61 0.06
N GLN A 137 1.43 1.61 -0.95
CA GLN A 137 1.57 2.72 -1.87
C GLN A 137 0.33 2.80 -2.76
N LYS A 138 -0.10 4.02 -3.08
CA LYS A 138 -1.08 4.24 -4.13
C LYS A 138 -0.37 4.26 -5.46
N TRP A 139 -1.01 3.71 -6.48
CA TRP A 139 -0.56 3.84 -7.85
C TRP A 139 -0.63 5.31 -8.28
N VAL A 140 0.49 5.85 -8.78
CA VAL A 140 0.57 7.21 -9.31
C VAL A 140 1.52 7.21 -10.51
N LEU A 141 1.06 7.77 -11.62
CA LEU A 141 1.87 7.92 -12.84
C LEU A 141 3.20 8.64 -12.56
N PHE A 142 4.25 8.19 -13.22
CA PHE A 142 5.62 8.70 -13.15
C PHE A 142 6.26 8.66 -11.75
N LYS A 143 5.68 7.90 -10.81
CA LYS A 143 6.24 7.69 -9.47
C LYS A 143 6.64 6.24 -9.28
N LYS A 144 7.77 6.04 -8.59
CA LYS A 144 8.23 4.69 -8.22
C LYS A 144 7.19 3.99 -7.36
N TYR A 145 6.74 2.84 -7.84
CA TYR A 145 5.85 1.92 -7.13
C TYR A 145 6.65 0.69 -6.70
N TYR A 146 6.78 0.49 -5.40
CA TYR A 146 7.65 -0.50 -4.80
C TYR A 146 6.88 -1.76 -4.42
N LEU A 147 7.47 -2.91 -4.75
CA LEU A 147 6.92 -4.21 -4.44
C LEU A 147 7.95 -5.08 -3.74
N ARG A 148 7.48 -5.88 -2.78
CA ARG A 148 8.26 -6.97 -2.22
C ARG A 148 7.94 -8.22 -3.01
N THR A 149 8.93 -8.78 -3.68
CA THR A 149 8.75 -9.90 -4.60
C THR A 149 8.90 -11.23 -3.87
N LEU A 150 8.29 -12.28 -4.41
CA LEU A 150 8.39 -13.63 -3.86
C LEU A 150 9.83 -14.16 -3.87
N SER A 151 10.69 -13.66 -4.75
CA SER A 151 12.13 -13.93 -4.75
C SER A 151 12.87 -13.29 -3.56
N GLY A 152 12.17 -12.48 -2.74
CA GLY A 152 12.71 -11.79 -1.57
C GLY A 152 13.35 -10.44 -1.89
N ARG A 153 13.27 -9.96 -3.14
CA ARG A 153 13.79 -8.67 -3.57
C ARG A 153 12.76 -7.57 -3.29
N THR A 154 13.26 -6.34 -3.19
CA THR A 154 12.41 -5.15 -3.33
C THR A 154 12.70 -4.56 -4.69
N VAL A 155 11.68 -4.50 -5.53
CA VAL A 155 11.77 -3.95 -6.89
C VAL A 155 10.86 -2.74 -6.99
N TYR A 156 11.09 -1.91 -8.00
CA TYR A 156 10.21 -0.79 -8.29
C TYR A 156 9.85 -0.78 -9.78
N PHE A 157 8.65 -0.32 -10.06
CA PHE A 157 8.17 -0.03 -11.40
C PHE A 157 7.79 1.45 -11.47
N VAL A 158 8.05 2.11 -12.59
CA VAL A 158 7.61 3.49 -12.83
C VAL A 158 6.54 3.43 -13.90
N PRO A 159 5.26 3.55 -13.53
CA PRO A 159 4.17 3.49 -14.51
C PRO A 159 4.16 4.77 -15.32
N ASP A 160 4.31 4.65 -16.61
CA ASP A 160 4.17 5.71 -17.62
C ASP A 160 2.74 5.82 -18.15
N LEU A 161 2.00 4.70 -18.12
CA LEU A 161 0.63 4.58 -18.61
C LEU A 161 -0.26 3.84 -17.60
N LEU A 162 -1.57 4.14 -17.64
CA LEU A 162 -2.59 3.34 -16.98
C LEU A 162 -3.05 2.24 -17.94
N LEU A 163 -2.69 1.00 -17.64
CA LEU A 163 -3.09 -0.16 -18.42
C LEU A 163 -4.46 -0.64 -17.93
N VAL A 164 -5.47 -0.52 -18.80
CA VAL A 164 -6.83 -1.02 -18.54
C VAL A 164 -6.90 -2.53 -18.79
N GLU A 165 -6.04 -3.03 -19.68
CA GLU A 165 -5.95 -4.43 -20.08
C GLU A 165 -4.50 -4.91 -20.04
N VAL A 166 -4.33 -6.24 -20.00
CA VAL A 166 -3.00 -6.86 -20.02
C VAL A 166 -2.46 -6.81 -21.45
N ASP A 167 -1.23 -6.30 -21.58
CA ASP A 167 -0.52 -6.18 -22.85
C ASP A 167 0.86 -6.82 -22.72
N LEU A 168 1.06 -7.94 -23.41
CA LEU A 168 2.29 -8.73 -23.35
C LEU A 168 3.39 -8.19 -24.28
N SER A 169 3.13 -7.14 -25.06
CA SER A 169 4.14 -6.55 -25.95
C SER A 169 5.02 -5.50 -25.26
N ARG A 170 4.64 -5.06 -24.05
CA ARG A 170 5.33 -3.98 -23.34
C ARG A 170 5.56 -4.30 -21.87
N ASN A 171 6.48 -3.55 -21.29
CA ASN A 171 6.72 -3.54 -19.85
C ASN A 171 5.43 -3.12 -19.13
N GLY A 172 4.99 -3.93 -18.17
CA GLY A 172 3.71 -3.72 -17.51
C GLY A 172 3.72 -4.18 -16.06
N LEU A 173 2.86 -3.51 -15.29
CA LEU A 173 2.54 -3.90 -13.92
C LEU A 173 1.04 -4.18 -13.87
N TYR A 174 0.67 -5.38 -13.41
CA TYR A 174 -0.70 -5.88 -13.50
C TYR A 174 -1.14 -6.50 -12.19
N ALA A 175 -2.41 -6.34 -11.82
CA ALA A 175 -2.99 -7.12 -10.73
C ALA A 175 -2.86 -8.61 -11.05
N LEU A 176 -2.36 -9.41 -10.10
CA LEU A 176 -2.06 -10.83 -10.33
C LEU A 176 -3.29 -11.61 -10.84
N GLY A 177 -4.46 -11.34 -10.28
CA GLY A 177 -5.71 -11.98 -10.72
C GLY A 177 -6.12 -11.62 -12.15
N MET A 178 -5.84 -10.39 -12.61
CA MET A 178 -6.09 -9.96 -13.99
C MET A 178 -5.13 -10.66 -14.95
N PHE A 179 -3.84 -10.71 -14.59
CA PHE A 179 -2.80 -11.34 -15.42
C PHE A 179 -3.04 -12.85 -15.62
N VAL A 180 -3.39 -13.57 -14.54
CA VAL A 180 -3.73 -15.00 -14.60
C VAL A 180 -4.96 -15.28 -15.47
N ARG A 181 -5.95 -14.37 -15.49
CA ARG A 181 -7.18 -14.56 -16.28
C ARG A 181 -7.03 -14.16 -17.75
N HIS A 182 -5.95 -13.47 -18.12
CA HIS A 182 -5.77 -12.96 -19.47
C HIS A 182 -5.63 -14.07 -20.53
N SER A 183 -4.83 -15.10 -20.25
CA SER A 183 -4.58 -16.20 -21.20
C SER A 183 -4.09 -17.46 -20.47
N LYS A 184 -4.06 -18.60 -21.17
CA LYS A 184 -3.44 -19.83 -20.65
C LYS A 184 -1.94 -19.66 -20.42
N GLU A 185 -1.25 -18.99 -21.33
CA GLU A 185 0.20 -18.76 -21.29
C GLU A 185 0.60 -17.91 -20.06
N THR A 186 -0.17 -16.86 -19.77
CA THR A 186 0.07 -16.02 -18.58
C THR A 186 -0.21 -16.77 -17.29
N ALA A 187 -1.25 -17.61 -17.25
CA ALA A 187 -1.53 -18.48 -16.11
C ALA A 187 -0.42 -19.52 -15.89
N GLU A 188 0.10 -20.12 -16.97
CA GLU A 188 1.20 -21.08 -16.92
C GLU A 188 2.50 -20.42 -16.45
N SER A 189 2.82 -19.22 -16.95
CA SER A 189 4.00 -18.47 -16.51
C SER A 189 3.97 -18.15 -15.02
N VAL A 190 2.80 -17.78 -14.49
CA VAL A 190 2.59 -17.58 -13.04
C VAL A 190 2.75 -18.90 -12.27
N ARG A 191 2.23 -20.01 -12.81
CA ARG A 191 2.37 -21.35 -12.22
C ARG A 191 3.84 -21.76 -12.14
N HIS A 192 4.58 -21.64 -13.25
CA HIS A 192 6.00 -21.95 -13.33
C HIS A 192 6.82 -21.10 -12.37
N TYR A 193 6.55 -19.79 -12.29
CA TYR A 193 7.20 -18.91 -11.33
C TYR A 193 6.99 -19.39 -9.88
N ALA A 194 5.75 -19.72 -9.50
CA ALA A 194 5.44 -20.16 -8.14
C ALA A 194 6.12 -21.51 -7.80
N ASP A 195 6.18 -22.43 -8.75
CA ASP A 195 6.86 -23.71 -8.58
C ASP A 195 8.40 -23.57 -8.57
N ALA A 196 8.95 -22.59 -9.27
CA ALA A 196 10.37 -22.22 -9.21
C ALA A 196 10.73 -21.66 -7.82
N ILE A 197 9.84 -20.86 -7.21
CA ILE A 197 9.99 -20.38 -5.82
C ILE A 197 10.00 -21.56 -4.84
N LYS A 198 9.08 -22.52 -4.99
CA LYS A 198 9.04 -23.75 -4.17
C LYS A 198 10.33 -24.56 -4.32
N SER A 199 10.79 -24.72 -5.55
CA SER A 199 12.00 -25.50 -5.87
C SER A 199 13.30 -24.77 -5.48
N GLY A 200 13.24 -23.53 -4.99
CA GLY A 200 14.43 -22.77 -4.58
C GLY A 200 15.33 -22.38 -5.75
N VAL A 201 14.77 -22.20 -6.95
CA VAL A 201 15.53 -21.76 -8.13
C VAL A 201 16.15 -20.38 -7.86
N ASN A 202 17.41 -20.17 -8.26
CA ASN A 202 18.14 -18.91 -8.01
C ASN A 202 17.52 -17.70 -8.73
N GLN A 203 16.95 -17.91 -9.92
CA GLN A 203 16.36 -16.87 -10.77
C GLN A 203 14.94 -17.27 -11.21
N PRO A 204 13.99 -17.33 -10.27
CA PRO A 204 12.63 -17.79 -10.55
C PRO A 204 11.85 -16.84 -11.48
N TRP A 205 12.36 -15.62 -11.66
CA TRP A 205 11.73 -14.57 -12.49
C TRP A 205 12.06 -14.66 -13.97
N ARG A 206 13.02 -15.50 -14.39
CA ARG A 206 13.29 -15.72 -15.81
C ARG A 206 12.22 -16.63 -16.38
N LEU A 207 11.58 -16.21 -17.45
CA LEU A 207 10.71 -17.07 -18.23
C LEU A 207 11.58 -18.14 -18.91
N VAL A 208 11.06 -19.37 -19.00
CA VAL A 208 11.76 -20.47 -19.66
C VAL A 208 11.55 -20.30 -21.16
N ASP A 209 12.63 -20.22 -21.94
CA ASP A 209 12.51 -20.22 -23.40
C ASP A 209 11.92 -21.55 -23.87
N ASP A 210 10.92 -21.49 -24.76
CA ASP A 210 10.24 -22.66 -25.36
C ASP A 210 11.21 -23.66 -26.00
N ASP A 211 12.41 -23.22 -26.38
CA ASP A 211 13.46 -24.06 -26.98
C ASP A 211 14.00 -25.18 -26.05
N GLN A 212 13.78 -25.08 -24.73
CA GLN A 212 14.16 -26.15 -23.80
C GLN A 212 13.06 -27.18 -23.54
N GLN A 213 11.80 -26.92 -23.91
CA GLN A 213 10.71 -27.89 -23.78
C GLN A 213 10.66 -28.90 -24.96
N GLN A 214 11.21 -28.57 -26.12
CA GLN A 214 11.28 -29.49 -27.27
C GLN A 214 12.47 -30.47 -27.21
N LYS A 215 13.35 -30.39 -26.19
CA LYS A 215 14.54 -31.26 -26.04
C LYS A 215 14.51 -32.18 -24.82
N ARG A 216 13.35 -32.39 -24.19
CA ARG A 216 13.19 -33.39 -23.11
C ARG A 216 12.11 -34.41 -23.43
#